data_AF-A0A540W0G2-F1
#
_entry.id   AF-A0A540W0G2-F1
#
_cell.length_a   1.000
_cell.length_b   1.000
_cell.length_c   1.000
_cell.angle_alpha   90.00
_cell.angle_beta   90.00
_cell.angle_gamma   90.00
#
_symmetry.space_group_name_H-M   'P 1'
#
loop_
_entity.id
_entity.type
_entity.pdbx_description
1 polymer ?
#
loop_
_entity_poly.entity_id
_entity_poly.type
_entity_poly.pdbx_seq_one_letter_code
_entity_poly.pdbx_strand_id
1 'polypeptide(L)' 'MTRGWQIPVPPITKWRPGRCHCCGRPTLVAPGPVVTVEGGAQVAVPWCLFGFERANRMLRRATLGGAAPRDLT' A
#
# COMPACT_ATOMS: atom_id res chain seq x y z
N MET A 1 17.81 -4.79 12.93
CA MET A 1 17.43 -3.72 11.99
C MET A 1 16.35 -4.24 11.04
N THR A 2 15.06 -4.03 11.32
CA THR A 2 13.92 -4.50 10.51
C THR A 2 13.39 -3.39 9.58
N ARG A 3 14.29 -2.70 8.88
CA ARG A 3 13.99 -1.49 8.07
C ARG A 3 13.32 -1.75 6.71
N GLY A 4 12.66 -2.91 6.51
CA GLY A 4 12.15 -3.32 5.19
C GLY A 4 10.67 -3.69 5.10
N TRP A 5 9.92 -3.71 6.20
CA TRP A 5 8.63 -4.43 6.25
C TRP A 5 7.40 -3.55 6.43
N GLN A 6 7.53 -2.23 6.23
CA GLN A 6 6.44 -1.28 6.39
C GLN A 6 6.39 -0.30 5.23
N ILE A 7 5.19 -0.16 4.65
CA ILE A 7 4.84 0.91 3.74
C ILE A 7 4.71 2.18 4.60
N PRO A 8 5.57 3.21 4.40
CA PRO A 8 5.52 4.41 5.19
C PRO A 8 4.23 5.18 4.92
N VAL A 9 3.60 5.67 5.98
CA VAL A 9 2.48 6.61 5.85
C VAL A 9 3.06 7.96 5.41
N PRO A 10 2.58 8.56 4.31
CA PRO A 10 3.11 9.84 3.84
C PRO A 10 2.90 10.96 4.86
N PRO A 11 3.81 11.95 4.94
CA PRO A 11 3.66 13.11 5.81
C PRO A 11 2.40 13.90 5.43
N ILE A 12 1.82 14.63 6.39
CA ILE A 12 0.55 15.34 6.21
C ILE A 12 0.52 16.28 5.00
N THR A 13 1.68 16.85 4.63
CA THR A 13 1.84 17.75 3.47
C THR A 13 1.59 17.09 2.11
N LYS A 14 1.57 15.75 2.04
CA LYS A 14 1.29 14.99 0.81
C LYS A 14 -0.18 14.62 0.66
N TRP A 15 -1.01 14.89 1.65
CA TRP A 15 -2.42 14.54 1.65
C TRP A 15 -3.26 15.62 0.98
N ARG A 16 -4.20 15.20 0.15
CA ARG A 16 -5.11 16.09 -0.59
C ARG A 16 -6.48 15.44 -0.76
N PRO A 17 -7.56 16.22 -0.91
CA PRO A 17 -8.86 15.67 -1.31
C PRO A 17 -8.73 14.88 -2.62
N GLY A 18 -9.36 13.70 -2.67
CA GLY A 18 -9.37 12.84 -3.85
C GLY A 18 -10.21 11.60 -3.63
N ARG A 19 -10.05 10.58 -4.48
CA ARG A 19 -10.77 9.30 -4.37
C ARG A 19 -9.78 8.19 -4.05
N CYS A 20 -10.00 7.45 -2.96
CA CYS A 20 -9.10 6.33 -2.63
C CYS A 20 -9.27 5.21 -3.66
N HIS A 21 -8.17 4.70 -4.20
CA HIS A 21 -8.20 3.47 -4.99
C HIS A 21 -8.63 2.26 -4.16
N CYS A 22 -8.22 2.21 -2.88
CA CYS A 22 -8.49 1.11 -1.96
C CYS A 22 -9.98 0.82 -1.68
N CYS A 23 -10.82 1.87 -1.65
CA CYS A 23 -12.21 1.77 -1.21
C CYS A 23 -13.19 2.55 -2.10
N GLY A 24 -12.70 3.25 -3.12
CA GLY A 24 -13.49 4.07 -4.03
C GLY A 24 -14.13 5.31 -3.39
N ARG A 25 -13.91 5.60 -2.11
CA ARG A 25 -14.59 6.72 -1.43
C ARG A 25 -13.88 8.06 -1.67
N PRO A 26 -14.63 9.17 -1.80
CA PRO A 26 -14.05 10.52 -1.73
C PRO A 26 -13.55 10.79 -0.30
N THR A 27 -12.26 11.14 -0.16
CA THR A 27 -11.58 11.33 1.14
C THR A 27 -10.23 12.02 0.95
N LEU A 28 -9.46 12.20 2.04
CA LEU A 28 -8.05 12.60 1.94
C LEU A 28 -7.21 11.41 1.48
N VAL A 29 -6.41 11.63 0.45
CA VAL A 29 -5.51 10.63 -0.15
C VAL A 29 -4.09 11.16 -0.25
N ALA A 30 -3.14 10.24 -0.20
CA ALA A 30 -1.73 10.52 -0.48
C ALA A 30 -1.20 9.56 -1.57
N PRO A 31 -0.06 9.88 -2.20
CA PRO A 31 0.58 8.98 -3.18
C PRO A 31 0.94 7.64 -2.54
N GLY A 32 0.33 6.56 -3.03
CA GLY A 32 0.64 5.18 -2.67
C GLY A 32 1.62 4.55 -3.67
N PRO A 33 1.53 3.22 -3.90
CA PRO A 33 2.38 2.51 -4.85
C PRO A 33 2.35 3.15 -6.25
N VAL A 34 3.48 3.14 -6.92
CA VAL A 34 3.58 3.58 -8.31
C VAL A 34 3.33 2.39 -9.22
N VAL A 35 2.44 2.56 -10.20
CA VAL A 35 2.16 1.57 -11.23
C VAL A 35 2.53 2.13 -12.60
N THR A 36 2.94 1.24 -13.51
CA THR A 36 3.12 1.60 -14.92
C THR A 36 1.79 1.41 -15.63
N VAL A 37 1.30 2.45 -16.30
CA VAL A 37 0.09 2.39 -17.13
C VAL A 37 0.46 2.13 -18.59
N GLU A 38 -0.55 1.80 -19.41
CA GLU A 38 -0.41 1.66 -20.85
C GLU A 38 0.25 2.92 -21.45
N GLY A 39 1.28 2.72 -22.28
CA GLY A 39 2.16 3.79 -22.77
C GLY A 39 3.41 4.04 -21.91
N GLY A 40 3.63 3.25 -20.85
CA GLY A 40 4.88 3.27 -20.08
C GLY A 40 4.97 4.37 -19.01
N ALA A 41 3.91 5.16 -18.83
CA ALA A 41 3.89 6.21 -17.83
C ALA A 41 3.81 5.63 -16.40
N GLN A 42 4.54 6.23 -15.46
CA GLN A 42 4.54 5.85 -14.05
C GLN A 42 3.58 6.75 -13.27
N VAL A 43 2.58 6.17 -12.61
CA VAL A 43 1.57 6.93 -11.84
C VAL A 43 1.46 6.42 -10.41
N ALA A 44 1.44 7.34 -9.44
CA ALA A 44 1.22 7.00 -8.05
C ALA A 44 -0.26 6.79 -7.76
N VAL A 45 -0.63 5.61 -7.26
CA VAL A 45 -2.01 5.25 -6.95
C VAL A 45 -2.46 5.94 -5.66
N PRO A 46 -3.55 6.73 -5.67
CA PRO A 46 -3.99 7.49 -4.49
C PRO A 46 -4.63 6.59 -3.43
N TRP A 47 -4.06 6.55 -2.23
CA TRP A 47 -4.56 5.75 -1.10
C TRP A 47 -4.95 6.64 0.08
N CYS A 48 -5.99 6.25 0.83
CA CYS A 48 -6.34 6.87 2.10
C CYS A 48 -5.55 6.21 3.26
N LEU A 49 -5.62 6.77 4.48
CA LEU A 49 -4.89 6.26 5.64
C LEU A 49 -5.17 4.78 5.91
N PHE A 50 -6.46 4.40 5.91
CA PHE A 50 -6.88 3.00 6.06
C PHE A 50 -6.33 2.09 4.95
N GLY A 51 -6.11 2.62 3.74
CA GLY A 51 -5.47 1.90 2.65
C GLY A 51 -4.02 1.52 2.98
N PHE A 52 -3.23 2.48 3.46
CA PHE A 52 -1.85 2.25 3.92
C PHE A 52 -1.80 1.25 5.08
N GLU A 53 -2.67 1.39 6.09
CA GLU A 53 -2.73 0.47 7.23
C GLU A 53 -3.13 -0.95 6.82
N ARG A 54 -4.11 -1.08 5.92
CA ARG A 54 -4.52 -2.38 5.38
C ARG A 54 -3.39 -3.07 4.65
N ALA A 55 -2.66 -2.35 3.79
CA ALA A 55 -1.53 -2.89 3.07
C ALA A 55 -0.40 -3.33 4.01
N ASN A 56 -0.10 -2.55 5.06
CA ASN A 56 0.84 -2.94 6.10
C ASN A 56 0.41 -4.22 6.86
N ARG A 57 -0.88 -4.37 7.18
CA ARG A 57 -1.39 -5.62 7.78
C ARG A 57 -1.25 -6.82 6.85
N MET A 58 -1.50 -6.64 5.56
CA MET A 58 -1.32 -7.70 4.56
C MET A 58 0.15 -8.09 4.41
N LEU A 59 1.06 -7.12 4.33
CA LEU A 59 2.49 -7.36 4.29
C LEU A 59 2.96 -8.14 5.51
N ARG A 60 2.54 -7.72 6.71
CA ARG A 60 2.82 -8.44 7.97
C ARG A 60 2.32 -9.88 7.94
N ARG A 61 1.11 -10.13 7.43
CA ARG A 61 0.56 -11.49 7.30
C ARG A 61 1.35 -12.33 6.29
N ALA A 62 1.72 -11.77 5.14
CA ALA A 62 2.52 -12.48 4.14
C ALA A 62 3.89 -12.86 4.69
N THR A 63 4.55 -11.95 5.43
CA THR A 63 5.85 -12.24 6.05
C THR A 63 5.74 -13.34 7.12
N LEU A 64 4.68 -13.33 7.94
CA LEU A 64 4.48 -14.36 8.97
C LEU A 64 3.99 -15.69 8.40
N GLY A 65 3.20 -15.67 7.33
CA GLY A 65 2.65 -16.85 6.65
C GLY A 65 3.61 -17.51 5.66
N GLY A 66 4.62 -16.79 5.16
CA GLY A 66 5.68 -17.31 4.30
C GLY A 66 6.78 -18.09 5.03
N ALA A 67 6.71 -18.22 6.36
CA ALA A 67 7.65 -18.98 7.18
C ALA A 67 7.22 -20.44 7.44
N ALA A 68 6.19 -20.95 6.75
CA ALA A 68 5.83 -22.36 6.79
C ALA A 68 6.06 -22.98 5.41
N PRO A 69 7.09 -23.83 5.21
CA PRO A 69 7.07 -24.72 4.07
C PRO A 69 5.84 -25.61 4.23
N ARG A 70 4.94 -25.54 3.24
CA ARG A 70 3.93 -26.58 3.06
C ARG A 70 4.67 -27.76 2.45
N ASP A 71 5.34 -28.55 3.30
CA ASP A 71 5.73 -29.90 2.95
C ASP A 71 4.44 -30.68 2.68
N LEU A 72 4.06 -30.70 1.41
CA LEU A 72 3.08 -31.62 0.87
C LEU A 72 3.77 -32.99 0.89
N THR A 73 3.33 -33.81 1.83
CA THR A 73 3.56 -35.26 1.87
C THR A 73 2.97 -35.93 0.64
#